data_AF-A0A930P8N3-F1
#
_entry.id   AF-A0A930P8N3-F1
#
_cell.length_a   1.000
_cell.length_b   1.000
_cell.length_c   1.000
_cell.angle_alpha   90.00
_cell.angle_beta   90.00
_cell.angle_gamma   90.00
#
_symmetry.space_group_name_H-M   'P 1'
#
loop_
_entity.id
_entity.type
_entity.pdbx_description
1 polymer ?
#
loop_
_entity_poly.entity_id
_entity_poly.type
_entity_poly.pdbx_seq_one_letter_code
_entity_poly.pdbx_strand_id
1 'polypeptide(L)' 'GEMRWALALYPVSMQQIMDIADSGKIMPPKATWFEPKLRSGLVIHKLD' A
#
# COMPACT_ATOMS: atom_id res chain seq x y z
N GLY A 1 22.17 -4.24 3.10
CA GLY A 1 21.80 -2.82 3.14
C GLY A 1 22.79 -2.03 2.32
N GLU A 2 22.61 -2.02 1.00
CA GLU A 2 23.58 -1.47 0.04
C GLU A 2 22.95 -0.39 -0.85
N MET A 3 22.09 0.47 -0.30
CA MET A 3 21.43 1.51 -1.08
C MET A 3 22.07 2.87 -0.79
N ARG A 4 22.49 3.59 -1.84
CA ARG A 4 23.13 4.91 -1.73
C ARG A 4 22.15 6.05 -1.43
N TRP A 5 20.87 5.87 -1.75
CA TRP A 5 19.85 6.91 -1.64
C TRP A 5 18.47 6.32 -1.33
N ALA A 6 17.64 7.12 -0.66
CA ALA A 6 16.23 6.86 -0.40
C ALA A 6 15.41 8.14 -0.60
N LEU A 7 14.18 8.00 -1.09
CA LEU A 7 13.25 9.11 -1.32
C LEU A 7 12.01 8.90 -0.44
N ALA A 8 11.65 9.95 0.31
CA ALA A 8 10.37 10.02 1.01
C ALA A 8 9.43 10.92 0.20
N LEU A 9 8.26 10.40 -0.14
CA LEU A 9 7.20 11.13 -0.83
C LEU A 9 6.13 11.55 0.17
N TYR A 10 5.41 12.64 -0.12
CA TYR A 10 4.25 13.02 0.69
C TYR A 10 3.20 11.91 0.66
N PRO A 11 2.58 11.61 1.82
CA PRO A 11 1.53 10.61 1.88
C PRO A 11 0.33 11.07 1.04
N VAL A 12 -0.24 10.14 0.29
CA VAL A 12 -1.48 10.39 -0.46
C VAL A 12 -2.66 10.41 0.48
N SER A 13 -3.63 11.28 0.22
CA SER A 13 -4.89 11.32 0.95
C SER A 13 -5.85 10.22 0.48
N MET A 14 -6.83 9.88 1.31
CA MET A 14 -7.88 8.92 0.93
C MET A 14 -8.68 9.41 -0.28
N GLN A 15 -8.98 10.71 -0.38
CA GLN A 15 -9.73 11.25 -1.50
C GLN A 15 -9.00 11.03 -2.83
N GLN A 16 -7.68 11.31 -2.87
CA GLN A 16 -6.88 11.09 -4.06
C GLN A 16 -6.85 9.61 -4.49
N ILE A 17 -6.84 8.68 -3.53
CA ILE A 17 -6.91 7.25 -3.83
C ILE A 17 -8.24 6.91 -4.51
N MET A 18 -9.36 7.44 -4.00
CA MET A 18 -10.69 7.22 -4.58
C MET A 18 -10.79 7.83 -5.98
N ASP A 19 -10.35 9.08 -6.16
CA ASP A 19 -10.40 9.77 -7.45
C ASP A 19 -9.60 9.02 -8.54
N ILE A 20 -8.44 8.45 -8.18
CA ILE A 20 -7.61 7.66 -9.11
C ILE A 20 -8.30 6.37 -9.50
N ALA A 21 -8.93 5.68 -8.54
CA ALA A 21 -9.69 4.45 -8.79
C ALA A 21 -10.89 4.72 -9.72
N ASP A 22 -11.64 5.80 -9.48
CA ASP A 22 -12.78 6.20 -10.31
C ASP A 22 -12.36 6.62 -11.73
N SER A 23 -11.16 7.21 -11.87
CA SER A 23 -10.64 7.65 -13.17
C SER A 23 -10.09 6.53 -14.07
N GLY A 24 -10.11 5.27 -13.61
CA GLY A 24 -9.53 4.13 -14.34
C GLY A 24 -8.00 4.18 -14.47
N LYS A 25 -7.32 4.99 -13.65
CA LYS A 25 -5.86 5.11 -13.62
C LYS A 25 -5.26 4.18 -12.56
N ILE A 26 -3.94 4.01 -12.61
CA ILE A 26 -3.21 3.12 -11.71
C ILE A 26 -2.21 3.93 -10.89
N MET A 27 -2.15 3.63 -9.58
CA MET A 27 -1.14 4.19 -8.67
C MET A 27 0.26 3.67 -9.00
N PRO A 28 1.32 4.49 -8.85
CA PRO A 28 2.69 4.00 -8.98
C PRO A 28 2.96 2.85 -7.99
N PRO A 29 3.73 1.83 -8.40
CA PRO A 29 4.00 0.68 -7.53
C PRO A 29 4.71 1.14 -6.25
N LYS A 30 4.21 0.67 -5.10
CA LYS A 30 4.77 0.93 -3.75
C LYS A 30 4.66 2.38 -3.26
N ALA A 31 3.82 3.21 -3.87
CA ALA A 31 3.59 4.58 -3.41
C ALA A 31 2.60 4.70 -2.22
N THR A 32 1.93 3.61 -1.82
CA THR A 32 0.92 3.61 -0.75
C THR A 32 1.14 2.50 0.27
N TRP A 33 0.99 2.82 1.57
CA TRP A 33 1.02 1.86 2.67
C TRP A 33 -0.25 1.96 3.51
N PHE A 34 -1.03 0.87 3.57
CA PHE A 34 -2.25 0.78 4.40
C PHE A 34 -1.98 0.09 5.73
N GLU A 35 -2.58 0.60 6.80
CA GLU A 35 -2.58 0.04 8.15
C GLU A 35 -4.02 0.14 8.72
N PRO A 36 -4.60 -0.93 9.29
CA PRO A 36 -4.08 -2.30 9.31
C PRO A 36 -4.06 -2.90 7.91
N LYS A 37 -3.09 -3.77 7.64
CA LYS A 37 -3.16 -4.61 6.45
C LYS A 37 -4.46 -5.40 6.50
N LEU A 38 -5.19 -5.41 5.38
CA LEU A 38 -6.32 -6.32 5.23
C LEU A 38 -5.81 -7.72 5.59
N ARG A 39 -6.47 -8.38 6.54
CA ARG A 39 -6.21 -9.79 6.81
C ARG A 39 -6.49 -10.53 5.52
N SER A 40 -5.45 -10.82 4.74
CA SER A 40 -5.54 -11.74 3.62
C SER A 40 -6.00 -13.08 4.18
N GLY A 41 -6.83 -13.80 3.43
CA GLY A 41 -7.43 -15.09 3.82
C GLY A 41 -6.43 -16.24 3.99
N LEU A 42 -5.29 -15.98 4.63
CA LEU A 42 -4.41 -16.98 5.21
C LEU A 42 -5.19 -17.74 6.28
N VAL A 43 -5.45 -19.01 6.03
CA VAL A 43 -5.93 -19.93 7.06
C VAL A 43 -4.84 -20.04 8.12
N ILE A 44 -5.07 -19.46 9.29
CA ILE A 44 -4.21 -19.63 10.46
C ILE A 44 -4.54 -21.01 11.04
N HIS A 45 -3.81 -22.05 10.63
CA HIS A 45 -3.85 -23.32 11.35
C HIS A 45 -2.95 -23.19 12.57
N LYS A 46 -3.56 -23.11 13.76
CA LYS A 46 -2.81 -23.17 15.02
C LYS A 46 -2.30 -24.60 15.16
N LEU A 47 -0.98 -24.76 15.20
CA LEU A 47 -0.36 -26.00 15.64
C LEU A 47 -0.40 -25.96 17.17
N ASP A 48 -1.22 -26.81 17.77
CA ASP A 48 -1.14 -27.11 19.19
C ASP A 48 0.13 -27.94 19.48
#